data_AF-A0A7H4N0W2-F1
#
_entry.id   AF-A0A7H4N0W2-F1
#
_cell.length_a   1.000
_cell.length_b   1.000
_cell.length_c   1.000
_cell.angle_alpha   90.00
_cell.angle_beta   90.00
_cell.angle_gamma   90.00
#
_symmetry.space_group_name_H-M   'P 1'
#
loop_
_entity.id
_entity.type
_entity.pdbx_description
1 polymer ?
#
loop_
_entity_poly.entity_id
_entity_poly.type
_entity_poly.pdbx_seq_one_letter_code
_entity_poly.pdbx_strand_id
1 'polypeptide(L)'
;MGNPDLDPEISINKEIGLEFNLNGYNAGVTWFRNDYKNKIVSGTEILGNTATGANILQWENGGKAVVEGLEGTLLVPVIADTLSWRTNATYMIKSENKDTGNPLSVIPKYTINTLLDWQVTSKFSANVNWTLYGRQKPREYAEIRTENGVLATNEVGSYSVVGIGGNYQLMKDLRLNAGISNLFDKQIYRENEGASTL
;
A
#
# COMPACT_ATOMS: atom_id res chain seq x y z
N MET A 1 18.83 9.86 -21.01
CA MET A 1 20.11 9.13 -21.14
C MET A 1 20.69 8.86 -19.75
N GLY A 2 21.61 7.90 -19.62
CA GLY A 2 22.26 7.58 -18.33
C GLY A 2 23.08 8.76 -17.78
N ASN A 3 23.23 8.79 -16.46
CA ASN A 3 24.10 9.75 -15.76
C ASN A 3 25.09 8.98 -14.88
N PRO A 4 26.40 8.98 -15.18
CA PRO A 4 27.40 8.30 -14.37
C PRO A 4 27.72 9.03 -13.06
N ASP A 5 27.37 10.31 -12.95
CA ASP A 5 27.67 11.17 -11.79
C ASP A 5 26.52 11.19 -10.77
N LEU A 6 25.65 10.17 -10.78
CA LEU A 6 24.56 10.04 -9.82
C LEU A 6 25.09 9.65 -8.44
N ASP A 7 24.65 10.38 -7.44
CA ASP A 7 24.74 9.91 -6.06
C ASP A 7 23.85 8.67 -5.87
N PRO A 8 24.21 7.76 -4.96
CA PRO A 8 23.33 6.66 -4.58
C PRO A 8 22.06 7.19 -3.90
N GLU A 9 20.96 6.45 -4.05
CA GLU A 9 19.76 6.66 -3.25
C GLU A 9 20.05 6.32 -1.77
N ILE A 10 19.69 7.21 -0.85
CA ILE A 10 19.91 7.01 0.59
C ILE A 10 18.57 7.17 1.31
N SER A 11 18.25 6.22 2.19
CA SER A 11 17.09 6.34 3.09
C SER A 11 17.51 6.14 4.54
N ILE A 12 17.09 7.07 5.40
CA ILE A 12 17.19 6.91 6.85
C ILE A 12 15.82 6.46 7.35
N ASN A 13 15.73 5.18 7.72
CA ASN A 13 14.49 4.56 8.20
C ASN A 13 14.51 4.53 9.73
N LYS A 14 13.41 4.95 10.35
CA LYS A 14 13.23 5.01 11.80
C LYS A 14 11.91 4.37 12.15
N GLU A 15 11.89 3.57 13.19
CA GLU A 15 10.67 2.97 13.73
C GLU A 15 10.74 2.92 15.25
N ILE A 16 9.59 3.09 15.89
CA ILE A 16 9.42 2.95 17.33
C ILE A 16 8.11 2.22 17.55
N GLY A 17 8.19 1.06 18.20
CA GLY A 17 7.04 0.20 18.46
C GLY A 17 6.85 -0.11 19.93
N LEU A 18 5.59 -0.30 20.31
CA LEU A 18 5.19 -0.93 21.57
C LEU A 18 4.37 -2.16 21.23
N GLU A 19 4.72 -3.29 21.84
CA GLU A 19 4.01 -4.54 21.68
C GLU A 19 3.62 -5.11 23.04
N PHE A 20 2.38 -5.59 23.12
CA PHE A 20 1.83 -6.36 24.22
C PHE A 20 1.58 -7.80 23.76
N ASN A 21 2.02 -8.76 24.57
CA ASN A 21 1.77 -10.17 24.35
C ASN A 21 1.47 -10.86 25.68
N LEU A 22 0.28 -11.45 25.82
CA LEU A 22 -0.11 -12.19 27.02
C LEU A 22 -1.22 -13.19 26.70
N ASN A 23 -1.06 -14.45 27.10
CA ASN A 23 -2.10 -15.49 27.03
C ASN A 23 -2.81 -15.58 25.66
N GLY A 24 -2.05 -15.46 24.57
CA GLY A 24 -2.59 -15.51 23.19
C GLY A 24 -3.20 -14.21 22.69
N TYR A 25 -3.31 -13.17 23.53
CA TYR A 25 -3.58 -11.80 23.08
C TYR A 25 -2.28 -11.17 22.59
N ASN A 26 -2.33 -10.51 21.44
CA ASN A 26 -1.25 -9.68 20.95
C ASN A 26 -1.80 -8.35 20.45
N ALA A 27 -1.14 -7.26 20.82
CA ALA A 27 -1.46 -5.94 20.31
C ALA A 27 -0.17 -5.15 20.11
N GLY A 28 -0.01 -4.52 18.96
CA GLY A 28 1.16 -3.75 18.63
C GLY A 28 0.78 -2.41 18.02
N VAL A 29 1.57 -1.39 18.30
CA VAL A 29 1.55 -0.13 17.56
C VAL A 29 2.97 0.29 17.26
N THR A 30 3.23 0.66 16.02
CA THR A 30 4.54 1.09 15.54
C THR A 30 4.37 2.40 14.79
N TRP A 31 5.11 3.41 15.19
CA TRP A 31 5.34 4.59 14.35
C TRP A 31 6.55 4.33 13.47
N PHE A 32 6.45 4.69 12.20
CA PHE A 32 7.57 4.60 11.25
C PHE A 32 7.74 5.90 10.49
N ARG A 33 8.99 6.20 10.14
CA ARG A 33 9.37 7.34 9.31
C ARG A 33 10.62 7.03 8.51
N ASN A 34 10.51 7.21 7.20
CA ASN A 34 11.61 7.09 6.24
C ASN A 34 11.87 8.46 5.61
N ASP A 35 13.08 8.99 5.82
CA ASP A 35 13.56 10.18 5.14
C ASP A 35 14.44 9.75 3.95
N TYR A 36 13.86 9.79 2.76
CA TYR A 36 14.51 9.45 1.49
C TYR A 36 15.27 10.65 0.91
N LYS A 37 16.41 10.38 0.29
CA LYS A 37 17.22 11.35 -0.45
C LYS A 37 17.72 10.73 -1.74
N ASN A 38 17.91 11.59 -2.74
CA ASN A 38 18.61 11.27 -3.98
C ASN A 38 17.92 10.20 -4.83
N LYS A 39 16.60 10.01 -4.69
CA LYS A 39 15.81 9.09 -5.53
C LYS A 39 16.07 9.41 -7.00
N ILE A 40 16.48 8.44 -7.80
CA ILE A 40 16.82 8.68 -9.20
C ILE A 40 15.53 8.92 -9.99
N VAL A 41 15.40 10.11 -10.57
CA VAL A 41 14.22 10.54 -11.34
C VAL A 41 14.64 11.01 -12.73
N SER A 42 13.67 11.07 -13.64
CA SER A 42 13.92 11.71 -14.94
C SER A 42 14.17 13.18 -14.71
N GLY A 43 15.30 13.69 -15.22
CA GLY A 43 15.62 15.09 -15.13
C GLY A 43 14.67 15.97 -15.92
N THR A 44 14.54 17.21 -15.47
CA THR A 44 13.64 18.20 -16.07
C THR A 44 14.38 19.20 -16.98
N GLU A 45 15.71 19.26 -16.87
CA GLU A 45 16.55 20.12 -17.69
C GLU A 45 16.87 19.48 -19.06
N ILE A 46 16.68 20.26 -20.13
CA ILE A 46 17.00 19.83 -21.50
C ILE A 46 18.48 20.09 -21.76
N LEU A 47 19.27 19.02 -21.80
CA LEU A 47 20.71 19.10 -22.07
C LEU A 47 21.04 19.32 -23.56
N GLY A 48 20.08 19.04 -24.44
CA GLY A 48 20.23 19.20 -25.88
C GLY A 48 19.06 18.60 -26.65
N ASN A 49 19.19 18.55 -27.98
CA ASN A 49 18.19 17.94 -28.86
C ASN A 49 18.86 16.89 -29.76
N THR A 50 18.14 15.81 -30.04
CA THR A 50 18.56 14.82 -31.05
C THR A 50 18.46 15.42 -32.45
N ALA A 51 19.07 14.76 -33.45
CA ALA A 51 18.93 15.14 -34.85
C ALA A 51 17.47 15.15 -35.36
N THR A 52 16.58 14.42 -34.69
CA THR A 52 15.13 14.37 -34.96
C THR A 52 14.33 15.41 -34.17
N GLY A 53 14.99 16.27 -33.38
CA GLY A 53 14.36 17.34 -32.59
C GLY A 53 13.77 16.89 -31.25
N ALA A 54 14.10 15.70 -30.75
CA ALA A 54 13.65 15.23 -29.44
C ALA A 54 14.55 15.76 -28.32
N ASN A 55 13.96 16.17 -27.20
CA ASN A 55 14.71 16.63 -26.03
C ASN A 55 15.58 15.51 -25.45
N ILE A 56 16.83 15.82 -25.15
CA ILE A 56 17.76 14.95 -24.44
C ILE A 56 17.70 15.34 -22.96
N LEU A 57 17.11 14.46 -22.15
CA LEU A 57 17.07 14.55 -20.69
C LEU A 57 18.07 13.54 -20.09
N GLN A 58 18.57 13.84 -18.90
CA GLN A 58 19.43 12.94 -18.13
C GLN A 58 18.68 12.42 -16.89
N TRP A 59 19.07 11.26 -16.37
CA TRP A 59 18.67 10.87 -15.02
C TRP A 59 19.35 11.79 -13.99
N GLU A 60 18.63 12.21 -12.97
CA GLU A 60 19.15 13.07 -11.90
C GLU A 60 18.76 12.55 -10.52
N ASN A 61 19.53 12.95 -9.50
CA ASN A 61 19.14 12.72 -8.12
C ASN A 61 17.99 13.65 -7.78
N GLY A 62 16.81 13.07 -7.61
CA GLY A 62 15.62 13.75 -7.14
C GLY A 62 15.77 14.22 -5.71
N GLY A 63 14.83 15.08 -5.34
CA GLY A 63 14.72 15.75 -4.06
C GLY A 63 14.68 14.86 -2.82
N LYS A 64 14.42 15.52 -1.69
CA LYS A 64 14.13 14.83 -0.44
C LYS A 64 12.69 14.36 -0.45
N ALA A 65 12.43 13.20 0.13
CA ALA A 65 11.08 12.71 0.29
C ALA A 65 10.85 12.13 1.68
N VAL A 66 9.59 12.06 2.11
CA VAL A 66 9.23 11.49 3.41
C VAL A 66 8.06 10.56 3.27
N VAL A 67 8.19 9.39 3.92
CA VAL A 67 7.08 8.49 4.19
C VAL A 67 7.00 8.34 5.70
N GLU A 68 5.83 8.56 6.27
CA GLU A 68 5.59 8.51 7.71
C GLU A 68 4.21 7.93 7.98
N GLY A 69 4.10 7.07 8.97
CA GLY A 69 2.83 6.45 9.30
C GLY A 69 2.82 5.72 10.63
N LEU A 70 1.69 5.06 10.85
CA LEU A 70 1.44 4.18 11.98
C LEU A 70 1.07 2.80 11.45
N GLU A 71 1.58 1.77 12.09
CA GLU A 71 1.16 0.39 11.91
C GLU A 71 0.58 -0.12 13.23
N GLY A 72 -0.46 -0.92 13.13
CA GLY A 72 -1.12 -1.54 14.27
C GLY A 72 -1.40 -3.00 14.00
N THR A 73 -1.23 -3.82 15.02
CA THR A 73 -1.57 -5.24 15.00
C THR A 73 -2.45 -5.58 16.19
N LEU A 74 -3.39 -6.50 15.99
CA LEU A 74 -4.27 -7.01 17.03
C LEU A 74 -4.56 -8.48 16.76
N LEU A 75 -4.41 -9.31 17.78
CA LEU A 75 -4.80 -10.71 17.83
C LEU A 75 -5.60 -10.91 19.12
N VAL A 76 -6.83 -11.35 18.98
CA VAL A 76 -7.74 -11.64 20.09
C VAL A 76 -8.21 -13.09 19.96
N PRO A 77 -7.89 -13.98 20.92
CA PRO A 77 -8.49 -15.31 21.00
C PRO A 77 -9.90 -15.18 21.57
N VAL A 78 -10.88 -14.79 20.74
CA VAL A 78 -12.28 -14.55 21.13
C VAL A 78 -12.88 -15.76 21.85
N ILE A 79 -12.57 -16.96 21.37
CA ILE A 79 -12.80 -18.23 22.08
C ILE A 79 -11.49 -19.00 21.99
N ALA A 80 -10.92 -19.36 23.14
CA ALA A 80 -9.65 -20.09 23.21
C ALA A 80 -9.66 -21.31 22.26
N ASP A 81 -8.60 -21.43 21.46
CA ASP A 81 -8.33 -22.50 20.49
C ASP A 81 -9.39 -22.70 19.38
N THR A 82 -10.45 -21.89 19.36
CA THR A 82 -11.62 -22.12 18.50
C THR A 82 -11.90 -20.92 17.61
N LEU A 83 -11.86 -19.70 18.14
CA LEU A 83 -12.19 -18.49 17.39
C LEU A 83 -11.14 -17.42 17.66
N SER A 84 -10.46 -16.99 16.59
CA SER A 84 -9.46 -15.95 16.65
C SER A 84 -9.81 -14.79 15.73
N TRP A 85 -9.64 -13.59 16.24
CA TRP A 85 -9.78 -12.35 15.49
C TRP A 85 -8.39 -11.74 15.33
N ARG A 86 -7.98 -11.53 14.08
CA ARG A 86 -6.73 -10.87 13.70
C ARG A 86 -7.03 -9.59 12.93
N THR A 87 -6.38 -8.50 13.28
CA THR A 87 -6.41 -7.26 12.52
C THR A 87 -5.00 -6.71 12.38
N ASN A 88 -4.65 -6.25 11.17
CA ASN A 88 -3.55 -5.34 10.96
C ASN A 88 -4.06 -4.07 10.30
N ALA A 89 -3.46 -2.94 10.63
CA ALA A 89 -3.84 -1.65 10.11
C ALA A 89 -2.59 -0.81 9.83
N THR A 90 -2.58 -0.12 8.71
CA THR A 90 -1.56 0.88 8.37
C THR A 90 -2.27 2.20 8.10
N TYR A 91 -1.76 3.29 8.68
CA TYR A 91 -2.23 4.65 8.45
C TYR A 91 -1.06 5.52 7.98
N MET A 92 -1.18 6.09 6.78
CA MET A 92 -0.14 6.95 6.21
C MET A 92 -0.34 8.38 6.70
N ILE A 93 0.55 8.90 7.54
CA ILE A 93 0.54 10.29 7.97
C ILE A 93 1.07 11.17 6.83
N LYS A 94 2.26 10.85 6.30
CA LYS A 94 2.91 11.53 5.16
C LYS A 94 3.38 10.54 4.12
N SER A 95 3.31 10.94 2.85
CA SER A 95 3.92 10.24 1.73
C SER A 95 4.07 11.30 0.64
N GLU A 96 5.19 12.02 0.63
CA GLU A 96 5.36 13.18 -0.25
C GLU A 96 6.83 13.40 -0.65
N ASN A 97 7.02 13.89 -1.87
CA ASN A 97 8.25 14.55 -2.29
C ASN A 97 8.26 15.96 -1.67
N LYS A 98 9.33 16.32 -0.95
CA LYS A 98 9.43 17.60 -0.23
C LYS A 98 9.63 18.79 -1.16
N ASP A 99 10.06 18.56 -2.40
CA ASP A 99 10.31 19.63 -3.37
C ASP A 99 9.04 19.93 -4.19
N THR A 100 8.28 18.90 -4.57
CA THR A 100 7.07 19.06 -5.41
C THR A 100 5.78 19.02 -4.62
N GLY A 101 5.76 18.49 -3.39
CA GLY A 101 4.56 18.24 -2.59
C GLY A 101 3.71 17.06 -3.10
N ASN A 102 4.08 16.45 -4.23
CA ASN A 102 3.35 15.30 -4.77
C ASN A 102 3.51 14.05 -3.90
N PRO A 103 2.50 13.15 -3.89
CA PRO A 103 2.64 11.85 -3.28
C PRO A 103 3.75 11.04 -3.98
N LEU A 104 4.59 10.37 -3.20
CA LEU A 104 5.66 9.52 -3.73
C LEU A 104 5.13 8.29 -4.49
N SER A 105 3.99 7.80 -4.04
CA SER A 105 3.23 6.71 -4.62
C SER A 105 1.77 6.91 -4.24
N VAL A 106 0.86 6.63 -5.17
CA VAL A 106 -0.58 6.72 -4.92
C VAL A 106 -0.99 5.47 -4.17
N ILE A 107 -1.10 5.61 -2.85
CA ILE A 107 -1.49 4.54 -1.93
C ILE A 107 -2.70 4.98 -1.08
N PRO A 108 -3.50 4.04 -0.56
CA PRO A 108 -4.58 4.35 0.37
C PRO A 108 -4.07 5.11 1.60
N LYS A 109 -4.82 6.12 2.05
CA LYS A 109 -4.51 6.85 3.30
C LYS A 109 -4.44 5.91 4.51
N TYR A 110 -5.23 4.85 4.49
CA TYR A 110 -5.15 3.76 5.45
C TYR A 110 -5.58 2.44 4.79
N THR A 111 -5.06 1.34 5.31
CA THR A 111 -5.48 -0.01 4.95
C THR A 111 -5.71 -0.78 6.23
N ILE A 112 -6.88 -1.40 6.39
CA ILE A 112 -7.22 -2.23 7.55
C ILE A 112 -7.58 -3.61 7.03
N ASN A 113 -6.85 -4.63 7.45
CA ASN A 113 -7.15 -6.03 7.15
C ASN A 113 -7.61 -6.72 8.42
N THR A 114 -8.75 -7.38 8.36
CA THR A 114 -9.32 -8.15 9.45
C THR A 114 -9.62 -9.57 8.99
N LEU A 115 -9.28 -10.55 9.82
CA LEU A 115 -9.56 -11.96 9.62
C LEU A 115 -10.19 -12.51 10.90
N LEU A 116 -11.40 -13.05 10.76
CA LEU A 116 -12.03 -13.89 11.77
C LEU A 116 -11.85 -15.35 11.33
N ASP A 117 -11.20 -16.16 12.15
CA ASP A 117 -10.86 -17.55 11.86
C ASP A 117 -11.48 -18.45 12.93
N TRP A 118 -12.33 -19.36 12.49
CA TRP A 118 -13.18 -20.18 13.33
C TRP A 118 -13.01 -21.67 13.03
N GLN A 119 -12.47 -22.41 14.01
CA GLN A 119 -12.50 -23.86 14.05
C GLN A 119 -13.87 -24.35 14.52
N VAL A 120 -14.81 -24.53 13.60
CA VAL A 120 -16.20 -24.94 13.91
C VAL A 120 -16.26 -26.35 14.51
N THR A 121 -15.47 -27.28 13.99
CA THR A 121 -15.32 -28.66 14.50
C THR A 121 -13.89 -29.14 14.26
N SER A 122 -13.49 -30.33 14.75
CA SER A 122 -12.15 -30.88 14.46
C SER A 122 -11.87 -31.13 12.96
N LYS A 123 -12.89 -31.15 12.11
CA LYS A 123 -12.76 -31.37 10.66
C LYS A 123 -13.13 -30.16 9.81
N PHE A 124 -13.79 -29.15 10.39
CA PHE A 124 -14.32 -28.00 9.65
C PHE A 124 -13.83 -26.69 10.26
N SER A 125 -13.23 -25.85 9.43
CA SER A 125 -12.88 -24.46 9.74
C SER A 125 -13.55 -23.51 8.77
N ALA A 126 -13.96 -22.35 9.24
CA ALA A 126 -14.48 -21.26 8.42
C ALA A 126 -13.71 -19.97 8.72
N ASN A 127 -13.66 -19.06 7.75
CA ASN A 127 -13.09 -17.74 7.96
C ASN A 127 -13.89 -16.66 7.24
N VAL A 128 -13.80 -15.44 7.78
CA VAL A 128 -14.27 -14.21 7.16
C VAL A 128 -13.09 -13.26 7.10
N ASN A 129 -12.76 -12.79 5.90
CA ASN A 129 -11.77 -11.74 5.71
C ASN A 129 -12.46 -10.44 5.27
N TRP A 130 -11.96 -9.31 5.77
CA TRP A 130 -12.44 -7.99 5.43
C TRP A 130 -11.25 -7.05 5.31
N THR A 131 -11.11 -6.42 4.14
CA THR A 131 -10.11 -5.38 3.92
C THR A 131 -10.80 -4.06 3.59
N LEU A 132 -10.44 -3.01 4.32
CA LEU A 132 -10.90 -1.64 4.09
C LEU A 132 -9.72 -0.77 3.62
N TYR A 133 -9.91 -0.13 2.47
CA TYR A 133 -8.99 0.84 1.89
C TYR A 133 -9.57 2.25 2.05
N GLY A 134 -8.75 3.16 2.57
CA GLY A 134 -9.04 4.58 2.60
C GLY A 134 -8.96 5.23 1.23
N ARG A 135 -9.28 6.52 1.17
CA ARG A 135 -9.18 7.31 -0.07
C ARG A 135 -7.75 7.29 -0.63
N GLN A 136 -7.63 7.25 -1.95
CA GLN A 136 -6.38 7.41 -2.67
C GLN A 136 -6.40 8.75 -3.41
N LYS A 137 -5.38 9.57 -3.17
CA LYS A 137 -5.25 10.88 -3.81
C LYS A 137 -4.23 10.81 -4.94
N PRO A 138 -4.55 11.32 -6.14
CA PRO A 138 -3.60 11.37 -7.25
C PRO A 138 -2.54 12.46 -7.00
N ARG A 139 -1.59 12.58 -7.95
CA ARG A 139 -0.61 13.68 -7.95
C ARG A 139 -1.32 15.02 -8.22
N GLU A 140 -0.91 16.05 -7.48
CA GLU A 140 -1.52 17.40 -7.56
C GLU A 140 -0.74 18.33 -8.52
N TYR A 141 0.55 18.07 -8.73
CA TYR A 141 1.45 18.91 -9.52
C TYR A 141 2.06 18.15 -10.70
N ALA A 142 2.15 18.81 -11.84
CA ALA A 142 2.85 18.28 -13.01
C ALA A 142 4.36 18.37 -12.77
N GLU A 143 5.08 17.27 -12.99
CA GLU A 143 6.54 17.24 -12.82
C GLU A 143 7.27 17.35 -14.15
N ILE A 144 6.56 17.21 -15.28
CA ILE A 144 7.09 17.49 -16.61
C ILE A 144 6.11 18.35 -17.42
N ARG A 145 6.63 19.13 -18.37
CA ARG A 145 5.85 20.09 -19.16
C ARG A 145 4.66 19.45 -19.91
N THR A 146 4.77 18.17 -20.26
CA THR A 146 3.71 17.40 -20.95
C THR A 146 2.56 16.98 -20.04
N GLU A 147 2.69 17.07 -18.71
CA GLU A 147 1.63 16.76 -17.74
C GLU A 147 0.73 17.97 -17.45
N ASN A 148 1.13 19.19 -17.83
CA ASN A 148 0.33 20.39 -17.61
C ASN A 148 -1.04 20.30 -18.30
N GLY A 149 -2.11 20.29 -17.51
CA GLY A 149 -3.49 20.22 -17.98
C GLY A 149 -4.02 18.81 -18.28
N VAL A 150 -3.24 17.75 -17.96
CA VAL A 150 -3.61 16.34 -18.22
C VAL A 150 -3.45 15.47 -16.96
N LEU A 151 -3.34 16.09 -15.79
CA LEU A 151 -3.26 15.37 -14.51
C LEU A 151 -4.59 14.70 -14.20
N ALA A 152 -4.53 13.44 -13.80
CA ALA A 152 -5.68 12.74 -13.24
C ALA A 152 -6.06 13.42 -11.92
N THR A 153 -7.23 14.04 -11.85
CA THR A 153 -7.74 14.69 -10.62
C THR A 153 -8.66 13.78 -9.81
N ASN A 154 -9.02 12.61 -10.34
CA ASN A 154 -10.04 11.77 -9.74
C ASN A 154 -9.47 10.99 -8.55
N GLU A 155 -10.03 11.27 -7.37
CA GLU A 155 -9.74 10.50 -6.16
C GLU A 155 -10.49 9.17 -6.17
N VAL A 156 -9.83 8.08 -5.80
CA VAL A 156 -10.52 6.82 -5.53
C VAL A 156 -11.10 6.90 -4.11
N GLY A 157 -12.42 6.93 -4.01
CA GLY A 157 -13.14 6.91 -2.74
C GLY A 157 -12.83 5.65 -1.92
N SER A 158 -12.96 5.74 -0.59
CA SER A 158 -12.76 4.59 0.30
C SER A 158 -13.67 3.42 -0.09
N TYR A 159 -13.16 2.20 -0.03
CA TYR A 159 -13.91 0.99 -0.36
C TYR A 159 -13.44 -0.18 0.50
N SER A 160 -14.28 -1.22 0.58
CA SER A 160 -13.90 -2.44 1.27
C SER A 160 -14.26 -3.67 0.45
N VAL A 161 -13.54 -4.75 0.72
CA VAL A 161 -13.71 -6.06 0.10
C VAL A 161 -13.89 -7.07 1.23
N VAL A 162 -14.88 -7.93 1.10
CA VAL A 162 -15.15 -9.02 2.04
C VAL A 162 -15.00 -10.34 1.31
N GLY A 163 -14.41 -11.33 1.98
CA GLY A 163 -14.36 -12.70 1.53
C GLY A 163 -14.75 -13.66 2.64
N ILE A 164 -15.24 -14.82 2.24
CA ILE A 164 -15.57 -15.93 3.14
C ILE A 164 -14.94 -17.21 2.63
N GLY A 165 -14.48 -18.06 3.54
CA GLY A 165 -13.84 -19.32 3.21
C GLY A 165 -14.23 -20.43 4.17
N GLY A 166 -14.18 -21.67 3.69
CA GLY A 166 -14.41 -22.86 4.47
C GLY A 166 -13.46 -23.98 4.03
N ASN A 167 -12.93 -24.72 4.99
CA ASN A 167 -12.06 -25.86 4.76
C ASN A 167 -12.62 -27.06 5.52
N TYR A 168 -12.78 -28.19 4.84
CA TYR A 168 -13.33 -29.43 5.40
C TYR A 168 -12.41 -30.62 5.15
N GLN A 169 -12.01 -31.31 6.21
CA GLN A 169 -11.18 -32.52 6.17
C GLN A 169 -12.07 -33.74 5.91
N LEU A 170 -12.14 -34.18 4.66
CA LEU A 170 -12.93 -35.34 4.22
C LEU A 170 -12.34 -36.65 4.77
N MET A 171 -11.02 -36.83 4.61
CA MET A 171 -10.24 -37.99 5.06
C MET A 171 -8.87 -37.51 5.57
N LYS A 172 -8.04 -38.36 6.17
CA LYS A 172 -6.72 -37.92 6.70
C LYS A 172 -5.87 -37.19 5.66
N ASP A 173 -5.93 -37.64 4.41
CA ASP A 173 -5.09 -37.13 3.31
C ASP A 173 -5.89 -36.32 2.28
N LEU A 174 -7.18 -36.05 2.53
CA LEU A 174 -8.05 -35.31 1.61
C LEU A 174 -8.76 -34.16 2.31
N ARG A 175 -8.53 -32.94 1.82
CA ARG A 175 -9.15 -31.70 2.27
C ARG A 175 -9.84 -30.99 1.11
N LEU A 176 -11.06 -30.53 1.35
CA LEU A 176 -11.80 -29.66 0.44
C LEU A 176 -11.75 -28.23 0.98
N ASN A 177 -11.39 -27.27 0.13
CA ASN A 177 -11.41 -25.85 0.44
C ASN A 177 -12.34 -25.15 -0.54
N ALA A 178 -13.22 -24.29 -0.05
CA ALA A 178 -14.13 -23.49 -0.85
C ALA A 178 -14.19 -22.06 -0.29
N GLY A 179 -14.35 -21.07 -1.15
CA GLY A 179 -14.44 -19.68 -0.71
C GLY A 179 -14.94 -18.76 -1.80
N ILE A 180 -15.41 -17.59 -1.37
CA ILE A 180 -15.84 -16.50 -2.23
C ILE A 180 -15.04 -15.27 -1.82
N SER A 181 -14.30 -14.71 -2.78
CA SER A 181 -13.61 -13.43 -2.65
C SER A 181 -14.51 -12.33 -3.19
N ASN A 182 -14.44 -11.13 -2.63
CA ASN A 182 -15.25 -9.99 -3.05
C ASN A 182 -16.76 -10.31 -3.06
N LEU A 183 -17.25 -10.79 -1.90
CA LEU A 183 -18.63 -11.24 -1.70
C LEU A 183 -19.70 -10.21 -2.13
N PHE A 184 -19.36 -8.93 -2.10
CA PHE A 184 -20.24 -7.82 -2.47
C PHE A 184 -19.98 -7.24 -3.87
N ASP A 185 -19.17 -7.94 -4.69
CA ASP A 185 -18.82 -7.56 -6.07
C ASP A 185 -18.40 -6.10 -6.22
N LYS A 186 -17.54 -5.62 -5.30
CA LYS A 186 -16.99 -4.28 -5.41
C LYS A 186 -16.03 -4.21 -6.59
N GLN A 187 -16.36 -3.41 -7.58
CA GLN A 187 -15.55 -3.18 -8.77
C GLN A 187 -15.02 -1.74 -8.80
N ILE A 188 -13.77 -1.59 -9.22
CA ILE A 188 -13.12 -0.31 -9.47
C ILE A 188 -12.55 -0.39 -10.89
N TYR A 189 -13.02 0.49 -11.76
CA TYR A 189 -12.58 0.54 -13.14
C TYR A 189 -11.48 1.58 -13.28
N ARG A 190 -10.48 1.28 -14.11
CA ARG A 190 -9.45 2.24 -14.47
C ARG A 190 -10.06 3.27 -15.41
N GLU A 191 -10.10 4.52 -14.98
CA GLU A 191 -10.46 5.64 -15.85
C GLU A 191 -9.23 6.01 -16.69
N ASN A 192 -9.46 6.26 -17.99
CA ASN A 192 -8.38 6.49 -18.96
C ASN A 192 -7.92 7.97 -18.98
N GLU A 193 -8.33 8.76 -17.98
CA GLU A 193 -7.95 10.16 -17.83
C GLU A 193 -6.67 10.28 -17.02
N GLY A 194 -5.53 10.35 -17.72
CA GLY A 194 -4.24 10.67 -17.13
C GLY A 194 -3.56 9.49 -16.44
N ALA A 195 -2.23 9.55 -16.35
CA ALA A 195 -1.38 8.45 -15.90
C ALA A 195 -1.59 8.08 -14.42
N SER A 196 -2.65 7.33 -14.10
CA SER A 196 -2.71 6.47 -12.93
C SER A 196 -1.92 5.20 -13.23
N THR A 197 -0.64 5.17 -12.86
CA THR A 197 0.15 3.94 -12.79
C THR A 197 -0.10 3.31 -11.42
N LEU A 198 -0.75 2.15 -11.40
CA LEU A 198 -0.72 1.20 -10.28
C LEU A 198 0.70 0.68 -10.05
#